data_AF-A0A973XN37-F1
#
_entry.id   AF-A0A973XN37-F1
#
_cell.length_a   1.000
_cell.length_b   1.000
_cell.length_c   1.000
_cell.angle_alpha   90.00
_cell.angle_beta   90.00
_cell.angle_gamma   90.00
#
_symmetry.space_group_name_H-M   'P 1'
#
loop_
_entity.id
_entity.type
_entity.pdbx_description
1 polymer ?
#
loop_
_entity_poly.entity_id
_entity_poly.type
_entity_poly.pdbx_seq_one_letter_code
_entity_poly.pdbx_strand_id
1 'polypeptide(L)'
;MPQFIRDADAVGLSDDERRAIVDVIAANPLLGDEIRGSGGVRKVRFAGRGKGKSGGYRVVTTYFRSDAPVYLVALLSKGERANFTAAEIAAFKQWTSQIARSWRRRRT
;
A
#
# COMPACT_ATOMS: atom_id res chain seq x y z
N MET A 1 -13.06 8.69 -5.01
CA MET A 1 -11.65 8.45 -5.41
C MET A 1 -11.02 7.42 -4.48
N PRO A 2 -10.16 6.50 -4.94
CA PRO A 2 -9.45 5.57 -4.05
C PRO A 2 -8.56 6.30 -3.04
N GLN A 3 -8.35 5.71 -1.86
CA GLN A 3 -7.64 6.37 -0.75
C GLN A 3 -6.20 6.73 -1.11
N PHE A 4 -5.44 5.80 -1.70
CA PHE A 4 -4.09 6.05 -2.20
C PHE A 4 -3.96 7.31 -3.08
N ILE A 5 -4.90 7.55 -4.00
CA ILE A 5 -4.84 8.71 -4.90
C ILE A 5 -5.07 10.01 -4.10
N ARG A 6 -6.03 10.01 -3.17
CA ARG A 6 -6.26 11.17 -2.28
C ARG A 6 -5.05 11.47 -1.43
N ASP A 7 -4.42 10.45 -0.86
CA ASP A 7 -3.24 10.61 -0.04
C ASP A 7 -2.07 11.16 -0.88
N ALA A 8 -1.87 10.63 -2.10
CA ALA A 8 -0.86 11.09 -3.04
C ALA A 8 -1.07 12.57 -3.45
N ASP A 9 -2.31 12.98 -3.71
CA ASP A 9 -2.65 14.38 -3.98
C ASP A 9 -2.33 15.26 -2.77
N ALA A 10 -2.70 14.82 -1.56
CA ALA A 10 -2.52 15.59 -0.33
C ALA A 10 -1.04 15.88 -0.02
N VAL A 11 -0.15 14.96 -0.36
CA VAL A 11 1.30 15.16 -0.20
C VAL A 11 1.98 15.75 -1.45
N GLY A 12 1.22 16.04 -2.51
CA GLY A 12 1.70 16.70 -3.72
C GLY A 12 2.54 15.82 -4.64
N LEU A 13 2.30 14.50 -4.66
CA LEU A 13 2.98 13.61 -5.60
C LEU A 13 2.55 13.93 -7.04
N SER A 14 3.54 14.13 -7.91
CA SER A 14 3.33 14.20 -9.36
C SER A 14 2.90 12.84 -9.92
N ASP A 15 2.35 12.85 -11.14
CA ASP A 15 1.96 11.62 -11.84
C ASP A 15 3.14 10.69 -12.10
N ASP A 16 4.32 11.25 -12.42
CA ASP A 16 5.56 10.49 -12.60
C ASP A 16 5.99 9.79 -11.31
N GLU A 17 5.85 10.44 -10.16
CA GLU A 17 6.16 9.83 -8.87
C GLU A 17 5.17 8.74 -8.50
N ARG A 18 3.87 8.93 -8.78
CA ARG A 18 2.86 7.89 -8.60
C ARG A 18 3.16 6.69 -9.48
N ARG A 19 3.55 6.93 -10.72
CA ARG A 19 3.91 5.88 -11.67
C ARG A 19 5.14 5.12 -11.22
N ALA A 20 6.18 5.82 -10.75
CA ALA A 20 7.36 5.18 -10.18
C ALA A 20 7.02 4.27 -8.98
N ILE A 21 6.09 4.68 -8.10
CA ILE A 21 5.60 3.84 -7.00
C ILE A 21 4.92 2.56 -7.53
N VAL A 22 4.01 2.73 -8.51
CA VAL A 22 3.31 1.60 -9.13
C VAL A 22 4.30 0.64 -9.75
N ASP A 23 5.26 1.12 -10.54
CA ASP A 23 6.24 0.30 -11.23
C ASP A 23 7.12 -0.49 -10.26
N VAL A 24 7.61 0.16 -9.20
CA VAL A 24 8.43 -0.48 -8.15
C VAL A 24 7.66 -1.59 -7.44
N ILE A 25 6.41 -1.32 -7.06
CA ILE A 25 5.59 -2.30 -6.32
C ILE A 25 5.10 -3.42 -7.25
N ALA A 26 4.79 -3.12 -8.51
CA ALA A 26 4.40 -4.14 -9.49
C ALA A 26 5.56 -5.08 -9.81
N ALA A 27 6.79 -4.57 -9.90
CA ALA A 27 7.98 -5.38 -10.13
C ALA A 27 8.32 -6.31 -8.95
N ASN A 28 8.05 -5.88 -7.72
CA ASN A 28 8.20 -6.71 -6.52
C ASN A 28 7.02 -6.52 -5.56
N PRO A 29 5.94 -7.30 -5.72
CA PRO A 29 4.75 -7.21 -4.86
C PRO A 29 5.00 -7.56 -3.39
N LEU A 30 6.12 -8.23 -3.09
CA LEU A 30 6.52 -8.61 -1.74
C LEU A 30 7.45 -7.59 -1.08
N LEU A 31 7.73 -6.46 -1.75
CA LEU A 31 8.58 -5.40 -1.23
C LEU A 31 8.04 -4.84 0.11
N GLY A 32 8.97 -4.42 0.96
CA GLY A 32 8.67 -3.79 2.26
C GLY A 32 8.36 -4.79 3.38
N ASP A 33 8.00 -4.24 4.53
CA ASP A 33 7.78 -5.02 5.74
C ASP A 33 6.34 -5.52 5.78
N GLU A 34 6.13 -6.82 5.97
CA GLU A 34 4.79 -7.34 6.24
C GLU A 34 4.31 -6.90 7.63
N ILE A 35 3.10 -6.37 7.69
CA ILE A 35 2.41 -6.04 8.94
C ILE A 35 1.86 -7.35 9.50
N ARG A 36 2.52 -7.90 10.51
CA ARG A 36 2.13 -9.18 11.11
C ARG A 36 0.67 -9.17 11.55
N GLY A 37 -0.05 -10.26 11.24
CA GLY A 37 -1.47 -10.42 11.58
C GLY A 37 -2.46 -9.73 10.63
N SER A 38 -1.99 -8.94 9.65
CA SER A 38 -2.84 -8.21 8.70
C SER A 38 -3.40 -9.04 7.55
N GLY A 39 -2.96 -10.30 7.41
CA GLY A 39 -3.33 -11.15 6.27
C GLY A 39 -2.58 -10.81 4.97
N GLY A 40 -1.33 -10.34 5.07
CA GLY A 40 -0.47 -10.08 3.90
C GLY A 40 -0.43 -8.62 3.45
N VAL A 41 -0.78 -7.67 4.31
CA VAL A 41 -0.54 -6.24 4.05
C VAL A 41 0.92 -5.91 4.35
N ARG A 42 1.53 -5.12 3.47
CA ARG A 42 2.93 -4.70 3.51
C ARG A 42 3.05 -3.18 3.57
N LYS A 43 4.14 -2.72 4.16
CA LYS A 43 4.52 -1.31 4.30
C LYS A 43 5.85 -1.07 3.61
N VAL A 44 5.83 -0.34 2.50
CA VAL A 44 7.02 0.02 1.72
C VAL A 44 7.44 1.44 2.08
N ARG A 45 8.73 1.67 2.30
CA ARG A 45 9.29 3.01 2.54
C ARG A 45 9.86 3.55 1.24
N PHE A 46 9.48 4.77 0.86
CA PHE A 46 10.04 5.50 -0.26
C PHE A 46 10.77 6.74 0.24
N ALA A 47 11.94 7.01 -0.31
CA ALA A 47 12.63 8.26 -0.07
C ALA A 47 11.90 9.41 -0.77
N GLY A 48 11.68 10.50 -0.06
CA GLY A 48 11.16 11.74 -0.65
C GLY A 48 12.30 12.56 -1.26
N ARG A 49 12.00 13.46 -2.20
CA ARG A 49 13.02 14.37 -2.77
C ARG A 49 13.35 15.48 -1.77
N GLY A 50 14.63 15.84 -1.67
CA GLY A 50 15.17 16.75 -0.65
C GLY A 50 14.80 18.25 -0.81
N LYS A 51 14.99 18.97 0.31
CA LYS A 51 14.88 20.44 0.57
C LYS A 51 13.58 21.12 0.09
N GLY A 52 12.48 20.85 0.79
CA GLY A 52 11.40 21.86 0.92
C GLY A 52 9.99 21.29 0.95
N LYS A 53 9.72 20.17 0.27
CA LYS A 53 8.39 19.52 0.25
C LYS A 53 8.57 17.99 0.13
N SER A 54 8.04 17.26 1.10
CA SER A 54 8.00 15.78 1.23
C SER A 54 9.24 15.08 1.80
N GLY A 55 9.30 15.02 3.14
CA GLY A 55 10.01 13.90 3.78
C GLY A 55 9.42 12.56 3.30
N GLY A 56 10.24 11.52 3.18
CA GLY A 56 9.85 10.25 2.58
C GLY A 56 8.53 9.66 3.08
N TYR A 57 7.79 9.03 2.17
CA TYR A 57 6.45 8.50 2.41
C TYR A 57 6.47 6.97 2.53
N ARG A 58 5.35 6.41 3.00
CA ARG A 58 5.16 4.97 3.11
C ARG A 58 3.92 4.55 2.33
N VAL A 59 4.03 3.48 1.57
CA VAL A 59 2.90 2.93 0.82
C VAL A 59 2.44 1.65 1.51
N VAL A 60 1.14 1.56 1.77
CA VAL A 60 0.49 0.35 2.29
C VAL A 60 -0.03 -0.42 1.09
N THR A 61 0.38 -1.68 0.96
CA THR A 61 0.06 -2.51 -0.21
C THR A 61 -0.30 -3.93 0.18
N THR A 62 -1.02 -4.67 -0.67
CA THR A 62 -1.23 -6.11 -0.50
C THR A 62 -1.25 -6.83 -1.85
N TYR A 63 -0.81 -8.08 -1.82
CA TYR A 63 -0.73 -8.96 -2.97
C TYR A 63 -0.99 -10.40 -2.52
N PHE A 64 -1.80 -11.13 -3.29
CA PHE A 64 -2.32 -12.43 -2.88
C PHE A 64 -1.73 -13.58 -3.69
N ARG A 65 -1.70 -13.44 -5.01
CA ARG A 65 -1.36 -14.49 -5.98
C ARG A 65 -0.91 -13.85 -7.29
N SER A 66 -0.16 -14.59 -8.11
CA SER A 66 0.35 -14.14 -9.41
C SER A 66 -0.71 -13.85 -10.46
N ASP A 67 -1.91 -14.38 -10.30
CA ASP A 67 -3.08 -14.12 -11.14
C ASP A 67 -3.95 -12.95 -10.63
N ALA A 68 -3.55 -12.29 -9.54
CA ALA A 68 -4.25 -11.15 -8.96
C ALA A 68 -3.39 -9.87 -9.04
N PRO A 69 -4.02 -8.69 -9.22
CA PRO A 69 -3.29 -7.43 -9.21
C PRO A 69 -2.74 -7.13 -7.82
N VAL A 70 -1.73 -6.27 -7.78
CA VAL A 70 -1.28 -5.63 -6.54
C VAL A 70 -2.23 -4.49 -6.19
N TYR A 71 -2.59 -4.38 -4.91
CA TYR A 71 -3.43 -3.31 -4.42
C TYR A 71 -2.59 -2.27 -3.69
N LEU A 72 -2.63 -1.02 -4.13
CA LEU A 72 -2.14 0.13 -3.37
C LEU A 72 -3.29 0.64 -2.49
N VAL A 73 -3.16 0.49 -1.18
CA VAL A 73 -4.23 0.75 -0.22
C VAL A 73 -4.23 2.21 0.21
N ALA A 74 -3.08 2.71 0.63
CA ALA A 74 -2.91 4.06 1.18
C ALA A 74 -1.48 4.56 1.03
N LEU A 75 -1.28 5.87 1.10
CA LEU A 75 0.02 6.53 1.22
C LEU A 75 0.06 7.32 2.53
N LEU A 76 1.14 7.17 3.30
CA LEU A 76 1.34 7.84 4.59
C LEU A 76 2.56 8.77 4.49
N SER A 77 2.41 10.02 4.93
CA SER A 77 3.52 10.98 4.96
C SER A 77 4.55 10.66 6.06
N LYS A 78 5.70 11.36 6.03
CA LYS A 78 6.74 11.22 7.06
C LYS A 78 6.22 11.72 8.42
N GLY A 79 5.91 10.81 9.32
CA GLY A 79 5.44 11.10 10.67
C GLY A 79 4.05 10.57 10.97
N GLU A 80 3.32 10.14 9.94
CA GLU A 80 1.87 9.93 10.04
C GLU A 80 1.42 8.62 10.67
N ARG A 81 2.31 7.65 10.92
CA ARG A 81 2.11 6.45 11.76
C ARG A 81 3.30 5.52 11.62
N ALA A 82 4.02 5.26 12.72
CA ALA A 82 5.04 4.21 12.74
C ALA A 82 4.40 2.82 12.86
N ASN A 83 3.32 2.72 13.64
CA ASN A 83 2.65 1.49 14.03
C ASN A 83 1.14 1.58 13.75
N PHE A 84 0.53 0.46 13.37
CA PHE A 84 -0.91 0.32 13.26
C PHE A 84 -1.47 -0.25 14.56
N THR A 85 -2.65 0.19 14.95
CA THR A 85 -3.39 -0.37 16.10
C THR A 85 -3.84 -1.80 15.82
N ALA A 86 -4.12 -2.56 16.88
CA ALA A 86 -4.67 -3.91 16.74
C ALA A 86 -5.99 -3.92 15.96
N ALA A 87 -6.83 -2.89 16.14
CA ALA A 87 -8.09 -2.74 15.41
C ALA A 87 -7.86 -2.52 13.90
N GLU A 88 -6.91 -1.68 13.52
CA GLU A 88 -6.53 -1.48 12.11
C GLU A 88 -5.96 -2.77 11.49
N ILE A 89 -5.12 -3.50 12.22
CA ILE A 89 -4.58 -4.80 11.76
C ILE A 89 -5.70 -5.83 11.57
N ALA A 90 -6.67 -5.88 12.49
CA ALA A 90 -7.83 -6.75 12.36
C ALA A 90 -8.69 -6.37 11.14
N ALA A 91 -8.90 -5.08 10.90
CA ALA A 91 -9.60 -4.58 9.72
C ALA A 91 -8.88 -4.96 8.42
N PHE A 92 -7.54 -4.83 8.38
CA PHE A 92 -6.74 -5.32 7.26
C PHE A 92 -6.92 -6.81 7.01
N LYS A 93 -6.89 -7.64 8.06
CA LYS A 93 -7.10 -9.09 7.94
C LYS A 93 -8.48 -9.43 7.38
N GLN A 94 -9.51 -8.72 7.83
CA GLN A 94 -10.87 -8.93 7.36
C GLN A 94 -11.00 -8.55 5.88
N TRP A 95 -10.45 -7.40 5.49
CA TRP A 95 -10.48 -6.91 4.12
C TRP A 95 -9.69 -7.80 3.15
N THR A 96 -8.46 -8.18 3.51
CA THR A 96 -7.61 -9.09 2.71
C THR A 96 -8.28 -10.44 2.50
N SER A 97 -8.93 -10.98 3.55
CA SER A 97 -9.67 -12.24 3.45
C SER A 97 -10.86 -12.17 2.48
N GLN A 98 -11.57 -11.05 2.43
CA GLN A 98 -12.69 -10.83 1.50
C GLN A 98 -12.20 -10.77 0.06
N ILE A 99 -11.11 -10.02 -0.20
CA ILE A 99 -10.51 -9.94 -1.54
C ILE A 99 -9.97 -11.29 -1.98
N ALA A 100 -9.20 -11.99 -1.13
CA ALA A 100 -8.69 -13.31 -1.47
C ALA A 100 -9.83 -14.29 -1.83
N ARG A 101 -10.97 -14.20 -1.14
CA ARG A 101 -12.16 -15.02 -1.42
C ARG A 101 -12.83 -14.64 -2.75
N SER A 102 -12.88 -13.36 -3.12
CA SER A 102 -13.47 -12.93 -4.40
C SER A 102 -12.63 -13.44 -5.58
N TRP A 103 -11.30 -13.45 -5.47
CA TRP A 103 -10.42 -14.02 -6.48
C TRP A 103 -10.50 -15.55 -6.58
N ARG A 104 -10.74 -16.27 -5.47
CA ARG A 104 -10.99 -17.73 -5.52
C ARG A 104 -12.25 -18.08 -6.31
N ARG A 105 -13.26 -17.20 -6.33
CA ARG A 105 -14.55 -17.44 -7.00
C ARG A 105 -14.55 -17.12 -8.49
N ARG A 106 -13.61 -16.33 -9.00
CA ARG A 106 -13.48 -15.99 -10.44
C ARG A 106 -12.85 -17.11 -11.29
N ARG A 107 -12.91 -18.36 -10.83
CA ARG A 107 -12.31 -19.56 -11.46
C ARG A 107 -13.31 -20.40 -12.27
N THR A 108 -14.47 -19.84 -12.63
CA THR A 108 -15.48 -20.47 -13.50
C THR A 108 -15.71 -19.60 -14.71
#